data_AF-A0A292PXK1-F1
#
_entry.id   AF-A0A292PXK1-F1
#
_cell.length_a   1.000
_cell.length_b   1.000
_cell.length_c   1.000
_cell.angle_alpha   90.00
_cell.angle_beta   90.00
_cell.angle_gamma   90.00
#
_symmetry.space_group_name_H-M   'P 1'
#
loop_
_entity.id
_entity.type
_entity.pdbx_description
1 polymer ?
#
loop_
_entity_poly.entity_id
_entity_poly.type
_entity_poly.pdbx_seq_one_letter_code
_entity_poly.pdbx_strand_id
1 'polypeptide(L)' 'FVGAFAGSKKTADLSWSPRINDGELTEFPTIVLESGWSESQAQLERDSQLWFQGSAGAVKVVLLFKF' A
#
# COMPACT_ATOMS: atom_id res chain seq x y z
N PHE A 1 7.26 -1.90 -6.48
CA PHE A 1 6.03 -2.23 -7.23
C PHE A 1 6.40 -2.87 -8.56
N VAL A 2 5.48 -3.65 -9.15
CA VAL A 2 5.72 -4.49 -10.33
C VAL A 2 4.82 -4.12 -11.51
N GLY A 3 5.06 -4.72 -12.68
CA GLY A 3 4.24 -4.55 -13.87
C GLY A 3 4.23 -3.10 -14.38
N ALA A 4 3.05 -2.55 -14.66
CA ALA A 4 2.89 -1.16 -15.09
C ALA A 4 3.37 -0.12 -14.06
N PHE A 5 3.57 -0.53 -12.81
CA PHE A 5 4.05 0.32 -11.72
C PHE A 5 5.52 0.03 -11.37
N ALA A 6 6.25 -0.69 -12.23
CA ALA A 6 7.67 -0.94 -12.04
C ALA A 6 8.45 0.38 -11.91
N GLY A 7 9.35 0.46 -10.92
CA GLY A 7 10.14 1.66 -10.63
C GLY A 7 9.47 2.67 -9.70
N SER A 8 8.17 2.57 -9.46
CA SER A 8 7.51 3.36 -8.41
C SER A 8 8.05 3.00 -7.02
N LYS A 9 8.10 3.99 -6.14
CA LYS A 9 8.51 3.84 -4.72
C LYS A 9 7.50 4.58 -3.85
N LYS A 10 7.04 3.92 -2.80
CA LYS A 10 6.19 4.51 -1.77
C LYS A 10 6.40 3.77 -0.46
N THR A 11 6.29 4.49 0.65
CA THR A 11 6.29 3.96 2.02
C THR A 11 4.93 4.26 2.61
N ALA A 12 4.29 3.25 3.19
CA ALA A 12 3.04 3.44 3.90
C ALA A 12 3.24 4.24 5.18
N ASP A 13 2.28 5.09 5.55
CA ASP A 13 2.28 5.77 6.86
C ASP A 13 2.21 4.73 7.99
N LEU A 14 1.35 3.72 7.82
CA LEU A 14 1.29 2.55 8.68
C LEU A 14 0.94 1.31 7.86
N SER A 15 1.50 0.17 8.23
CA SER A 15 1.25 -1.09 7.53
C SER A 15 1.21 -2.26 8.49
N TRP A 16 0.51 -3.31 8.07
CA TRP A 16 0.42 -4.55 8.82
C TRP A 16 0.42 -5.76 7.87
N SER A 17 1.12 -6.81 8.29
CA SER A 17 1.10 -8.11 7.64
C SER A 17 0.82 -9.19 8.67
N PRO A 18 -0.08 -10.14 8.38
CA PRO A 18 -0.19 -11.34 9.19
C PRO A 18 1.11 -12.13 9.05
N ARG A 19 1.62 -12.64 10.18
CA ARG A 19 2.71 -13.63 10.17
C ARG A 19 2.07 -15.01 10.06
N ILE A 20 2.11 -15.59 8.86
CA ILE A 20 1.60 -16.94 8.58
C ILE A 20 2.81 -17.78 8.16
N ASN A 21 2.90 -19.05 8.62
CA ASN A 21 4.01 -19.97 8.37
C ASN A 21 5.39 -19.40 8.75
N ASP A 22 5.73 -19.48 10.04
CA ASP A 22 7.04 -19.15 10.62
C ASP A 22 7.52 -17.69 10.48
N GLY A 23 6.66 -16.79 10.01
CA GLY A 23 6.89 -15.35 10.07
C GLY A 23 7.71 -14.79 8.92
N GLU A 24 7.67 -15.43 7.74
CA GLU A 24 8.23 -14.82 6.53
C GLU A 24 7.60 -13.45 6.28
N LEU A 25 8.47 -12.44 6.17
CA LEU A 25 8.08 -11.10 5.78
C LEU A 25 7.95 -11.07 4.27
N THR A 26 6.76 -10.72 3.78
CA THR A 26 6.53 -10.45 2.37
C THR A 26 7.09 -9.08 1.99
N GLU A 27 7.49 -8.91 0.72
CA GLU A 27 7.99 -7.63 0.20
C GLU A 27 6.97 -6.49 0.38
N PHE A 28 5.68 -6.81 0.24
CA PHE A 28 4.58 -5.87 0.42
C PHE A 28 3.75 -6.22 1.66
N PRO A 29 3.16 -5.23 2.34
CA PRO A 29 2.23 -5.49 3.43
C PRO A 29 0.89 -6.05 2.92
N THR A 30 0.09 -6.62 3.82
CA THR A 30 -1.29 -7.04 3.49
C THR A 30 -2.29 -5.91 3.67
N ILE A 31 -2.08 -5.08 4.71
CA ILE A 31 -2.93 -3.92 5.03
C ILE A 31 -2.05 -2.67 5.04
N VAL A 32 -2.51 -1.62 4.37
CA VAL A 32 -1.88 -0.30 4.34
C VAL A 32 -2.87 0.75 4.85
N LEU A 33 -2.35 1.73 5.60
CA LEU A 33 -3.04 2.95 5.98
C LEU A 33 -2.28 4.14 5.40
N GLU A 34 -3.03 5.06 4.79
CA GLU A 34 -2.51 6.33 4.25
C GLU A 34 -3.33 7.50 4.79
N SER A 35 -2.63 8.53 5.26
CA SER A 35 -3.22 9.77 5.75
C SER A 35 -2.95 10.90 4.76
N GLY A 36 -4.02 11.49 4.21
CA GLY A 36 -3.93 12.66 3.34
C GLY A 36 -3.77 13.95 4.12
N TRP A 37 -2.84 14.00 5.08
CA TRP A 37 -2.59 15.23 5.86
C TRP A 37 -2.07 16.34 4.95
N SER A 38 -1.02 16.06 4.19
CA SER A 38 -0.43 16.96 3.20
C SER A 38 -0.85 16.64 1.75
N GLU A 39 -1.50 15.49 1.53
CA GLU A 39 -1.85 15.02 0.19
C GLU A 39 -3.30 15.34 -0.19
N SER A 40 -3.50 15.66 -1.48
CA SER A 40 -4.85 15.81 -2.04
C SER A 40 -5.58 14.46 -2.08
N GLN A 41 -6.92 14.49 -2.07
CA GLN A 41 -7.72 13.27 -2.23
C GLN A 41 -7.40 12.50 -3.52
N ALA A 42 -7.22 13.20 -4.64
CA ALA A 42 -6.85 12.57 -5.90
C ALA A 42 -5.49 11.88 -5.84
N GLN A 43 -4.56 12.36 -5.00
CA GLN A 43 -3.29 11.68 -4.78
C GLN A 43 -3.48 10.41 -3.94
N LEU A 44 -4.28 10.46 -2.87
CA LEU A 44 -4.60 9.27 -2.07
C LEU A 44 -5.28 8.17 -2.90
N GLU A 45 -6.16 8.54 -3.83
CA GLU A 45 -6.80 7.59 -4.74
C GLU A 45 -5.79 6.94 -5.70
N ARG A 46 -4.83 7.72 -6.23
CA ARG A 46 -3.72 7.19 -7.04
C ARG A 46 -2.83 6.26 -6.23
N ASP A 47 -2.56 6.61 -4.98
CA ASP A 47 -1.73 5.80 -4.10
C ASP A 47 -2.42 4.48 -3.74
N SER A 48 -3.73 4.51 -3.51
CA SER A 48 -4.55 3.31 -3.34
C SER A 48 -4.48 2.41 -4.57
N GLN A 49 -4.58 2.97 -5.78
CA GLN A 49 -4.40 2.20 -7.02
C GLN A 49 -3.00 1.59 -7.14
N LEU A 50 -1.96 2.35 -6.80
CA LEU A 50 -0.58 1.88 -6.78
C LEU A 50 -0.43 0.70 -5.81
N TRP A 51 -1.00 0.78 -4.60
CA TRP A 51 -0.98 -0.30 -3.62
C TRP A 51 -1.72 -1.55 -4.10
N PHE A 52 -2.93 -1.42 -4.63
CA PHE A 52 -3.70 -2.59 -5.08
C PHE A 52 -3.11 -3.24 -6.33
N GLN A 53 -2.73 -2.46 -7.33
CA GLN A 53 -2.33 -2.99 -8.64
C GLN A 53 -0.82 -3.24 -8.75
N GLY A 54 -0.01 -2.40 -8.12
CA GLY A 54 1.44 -2.49 -8.19
C GLY A 54 2.07 -3.52 -7.24
N SER A 55 1.31 -4.06 -6.28
CA SER A 55 1.83 -5.00 -5.27
C SER A 55 1.74 -6.48 -5.68
N ALA A 56 1.47 -6.77 -6.96
CA ALA A 56 1.16 -8.13 -7.44
C ALA A 56 0.00 -8.80 -6.68
N GLY A 57 -0.93 -7.99 -6.15
CA GLY A 57 -2.05 -8.45 -5.35
C GLY A 57 -1.70 -8.80 -3.90
N ALA A 58 -0.51 -8.47 -3.41
CA ALA A 58 -0.12 -8.72 -2.01
C ALA A 58 -0.88 -7.81 -1.02
N VAL A 59 -1.10 -6.54 -1.37
CA VAL A 59 -1.95 -5.64 -0.57
C VAL A 59 -3.42 -5.99 -0.81
N LYS A 60 -4.15 -6.27 0.26
CA LYS A 60 -5.57 -6.67 0.24
C LYS A 60 -6.50 -5.58 0.74
N VAL A 61 -6.01 -4.68 1.59
CA VAL A 61 -6.79 -3.59 2.18
C VAL A 61 -5.96 -2.31 2.20
N VAL A 62 -6.56 -1.20 1.75
CA VAL A 62 -6.00 0.15 1.87
C VAL A 62 -7.02 1.01 2.60
N LEU A 63 -6.64 1.57 3.74
CA LEU A 63 -7.45 2.50 4.53
C LEU A 63 -6.98 3.93 4.25
N LEU A 64 -7.81 4.73 3.59
CA LEU A 64 -7.52 6.13 3.30
C LEU A 64 -8.20 7.04 4.31
N PHE A 65 -7.45 7.93 4.95
CA PHE A 65 -7.98 8.95 5.86
C PHE A 65 -7.69 10.33 5.28
N LYS A 66 -8.74 11.12 5.01
CA LYS A 66 -8.62 12.52 4.61
C LYS A 66 -9.23 13.44 5.66
N PHE A 67 -8.50 14.51 5.97
CA PHE A 67 -8.89 15.59 6.87
C PHE A 67 -9.15 16.86 6.07
#